data_AF-A0AAV4HRN9-F1
#
_entry.id   AF-A0AAV4HRN9-F1
#
_cell.length_a   1.000
_cell.length_b   1.000
_cell.length_c   1.000
_cell.angle_alpha   90.00
_cell.angle_beta   90.00
_cell.angle_gamma   90.00
#
_symmetry.space_group_name_H-M   'P 1'
#
loop_
_entity.id
_entity.type
_entity.pdbx_description
1 polymer ?
#
loop_
_entity_poly.entity_id
_entity_poly.type
_entity_poly.pdbx_seq_one_letter_code
_entity_poly.pdbx_strand_id
1 'polypeptide(L)'
;MESMCGTVWIAASSTYAASKLTPKLIRDLLFADDAALQRITSCFAETSSLFGLEGWSDLATDRSAWRCRIQEATTKFEEERITAANKKRLRRDNPTQTPTPHPRRHCSRICRARIGLISHERACRQRHGQPP
;
A
#
# COMPACT_ATOMS: atom_id res chain seq x y z
N MET A 1 -16.71 -57.90 2.96
CA MET A 1 -15.77 -56.83 2.53
C MET A 1 -15.46 -56.02 3.76
N GLU A 2 -14.56 -56.53 4.59
CA GLU A 2 -14.02 -55.82 5.74
C GLU A 2 -12.80 -55.01 5.32
N SER A 3 -12.46 -54.02 6.16
CA SER A 3 -11.14 -53.41 6.31
C SER A 3 -10.88 -52.15 5.49
N MET A 4 -10.84 -51.01 6.17
CA MET A 4 -9.64 -50.16 6.34
C MET A 4 -10.03 -48.70 6.66
N CYS A 5 -10.19 -48.35 7.94
CA CYS A 5 -9.98 -46.97 8.41
C CYS A 5 -9.68 -46.88 9.92
N GLY A 6 -8.99 -47.88 10.48
CA GLY A 6 -8.76 -48.01 11.92
C GLY A 6 -7.32 -47.78 12.40
N THR A 7 -6.39 -47.40 11.52
CA THR A 7 -4.95 -47.62 11.79
C THR A 7 -4.10 -46.35 11.91
N VAL A 8 -4.69 -45.20 12.25
CA VAL A 8 -3.91 -43.96 12.46
C VAL A 8 -3.74 -43.62 13.95
N TRP A 9 -4.53 -44.20 14.86
CA TRP A 9 -4.44 -43.92 16.31
C TRP A 9 -3.34 -44.69 17.05
N ILE A 10 -2.66 -45.64 16.41
CA ILE A 10 -1.69 -46.51 17.10
C ILE A 10 -0.25 -45.95 17.04
N ALA A 11 0.08 -45.09 16.07
CA ALA A 11 1.45 -44.60 15.91
C ALA A 11 1.88 -43.56 16.98
N ALA A 12 0.94 -42.84 17.61
CA ALA A 12 1.26 -41.89 18.67
C ALA A 12 1.57 -42.58 20.03
N SER A 13 1.23 -43.86 20.19
CA SER A 13 1.48 -44.60 21.43
C SER A 13 2.91 -45.11 21.55
N SER A 14 3.68 -45.12 20.45
CA SER A 14 5.00 -45.78 20.42
C SER A 14 6.13 -44.97 21.05
N THR A 15 5.97 -43.67 21.31
CA THR A 15 7.00 -42.83 21.94
C THR A 15 6.82 -42.67 23.45
N TYR A 16 5.66 -43.04 24.01
CA TYR A 16 5.37 -42.94 25.46
C TYR A 16 5.70 -44.23 26.24
N ALA A 17 6.08 -45.29 25.53
CA ALA A 17 6.21 -46.66 26.02
C ALA A 17 7.39 -46.95 26.97
N ALA A 18 8.18 -45.94 27.36
CA ALA A 18 9.29 -46.08 28.32
C ALA A 18 9.01 -45.46 29.70
N SER A 19 7.79 -44.99 29.96
CA SER A 19 7.43 -44.35 31.23
C SER A 19 6.74 -45.34 32.18
N LYS A 20 7.23 -45.47 33.42
CA LYS A 20 6.63 -46.32 34.47
C LYS A 20 5.34 -45.71 35.04
N LEU A 21 4.45 -45.21 34.20
CA LEU A 21 3.23 -44.52 34.62
C LEU A 21 2.08 -45.52 34.65
N THR A 22 1.30 -45.50 35.74
CA THR A 22 0.17 -46.42 35.89
C THR A 22 -0.99 -46.00 34.98
N PRO A 23 -1.85 -46.93 34.54
CA PRO A 23 -3.01 -46.60 33.70
C PRO A 23 -3.94 -45.54 34.32
N LYS A 24 -4.05 -45.51 35.65
CA LYS A 24 -4.80 -44.48 36.37
C LYS A 24 -4.17 -43.09 36.18
N LEU A 25 -2.85 -43.00 36.31
CA LEU A 25 -2.11 -41.75 36.15
C LEU A 25 -2.19 -41.21 34.72
N ILE A 26 -2.13 -42.10 33.71
CA ILE A 26 -2.29 -41.72 32.29
C ILE A 26 -3.68 -41.12 32.05
N ARG A 27 -4.72 -41.79 32.55
CA ARG A 27 -6.11 -41.33 32.43
C ARG A 27 -6.29 -39.97 33.08
N ASP A 28 -5.80 -39.82 34.31
CA ASP A 28 -5.97 -38.58 35.07
C ASP A 28 -5.19 -37.40 34.43
N LEU A 29 -4.04 -37.66 33.79
CA LEU A 29 -3.30 -36.68 32.97
C LEU A 29 -4.08 -36.27 31.71
N LEU A 30 -4.62 -37.23 30.96
CA LEU A 30 -5.44 -36.94 29.77
C LEU A 30 -6.68 -36.10 30.10
N PHE A 31 -7.36 -36.39 31.23
CA PHE A 31 -8.51 -35.59 31.67
C PHE A 31 -8.12 -34.19 32.16
N ALA A 32 -6.94 -34.03 32.76
CA ALA A 32 -6.44 -32.72 33.16
C ALA A 32 -6.12 -31.84 31.94
N ASP A 33 -5.56 -32.44 30.88
CA ASP A 33 -5.30 -31.76 29.61
C ASP A 33 -6.59 -31.35 28.90
N ASP A 34 -7.60 -32.22 28.83
CA ASP A 34 -8.91 -31.87 28.27
C ASP A 34 -9.57 -30.71 29.03
N ALA A 35 -9.51 -30.72 30.36
CA ALA A 35 -10.03 -29.62 31.18
C ALA A 35 -9.26 -28.31 30.96
N ALA A 36 -7.93 -28.37 30.78
CA ALA A 36 -7.11 -27.21 30.47
C ALA A 36 -7.44 -26.64 29.07
N LEU A 37 -7.59 -27.51 28.07
CA LEU A 37 -7.99 -27.12 26.72
C LEU A 37 -9.37 -26.48 26.68
N GLN A 38 -10.33 -27.00 27.44
CA GLN A 38 -11.66 -26.40 27.55
C GLN A 38 -11.61 -24.99 28.16
N ARG A 39 -10.81 -24.77 29.20
CA ARG A 39 -10.65 -23.44 29.82
C ARG A 39 -10.01 -22.43 28.87
N ILE A 40 -9.01 -22.85 28.11
CA ILE A 40 -8.36 -22.00 27.10
C ILE A 40 -9.38 -21.64 26.02
N THR A 41 -10.14 -22.62 25.55
CA THR A 41 -11.17 -22.42 24.51
C THR A 41 -12.28 -21.49 24.99
N SER A 42 -12.76 -21.64 26.23
CA SER A 42 -13.79 -20.76 26.79
C SER A 42 -13.27 -19.33 26.97
N CYS A 43 -12.03 -19.16 27.43
CA CYS A 43 -11.40 -17.85 27.57
C CYS A 43 -11.25 -17.16 26.20
N PHE A 44 -10.89 -17.92 25.16
CA PHE A 44 -10.83 -17.39 23.80
C PHE A 44 -12.21 -16.99 23.27
N ALA A 45 -13.26 -17.79 23.50
CA ALA A 45 -14.62 -17.45 23.07
C ALA A 45 -15.18 -16.20 23.77
N GLU A 46 -14.89 -16.03 25.06
CA GLU A 46 -15.32 -14.86 25.82
C GLU A 46 -14.58 -13.60 25.35
N THR A 47 -13.27 -13.70 25.14
CA THR A 47 -12.48 -12.59 24.58
C THR A 47 -12.86 -12.26 23.15
N SER A 48 -13.14 -13.25 22.29
CA SER A 48 -13.61 -12.99 20.93
C SER A 48 -14.95 -12.26 20.91
N SER A 49 -15.85 -12.59 21.83
CA SER A 49 -17.13 -11.89 21.98
C SER A 49 -16.93 -10.45 22.47
N LEU A 50 -16.05 -10.26 23.46
CA LEU A 50 -15.74 -8.94 24.03
C LEU A 50 -15.16 -7.97 22.99
N PHE A 51 -14.26 -8.46 22.15
CA PHE A 51 -13.62 -7.65 21.11
C PHE A 51 -14.40 -7.64 19.78
N GLY A 52 -15.59 -8.26 19.73
CA GLY A 52 -16.42 -8.32 18.52
C GLY A 52 -15.70 -9.01 17.35
N LEU A 53 -14.88 -10.02 17.64
CA LEU A 53 -14.16 -10.79 16.64
C LEU A 53 -15.06 -11.81 15.94
N GLU A 54 -16.32 -11.99 16.33
CA GLU A 54 -17.23 -12.88 15.59
C GLU A 54 -17.32 -12.46 14.10
N GLY A 55 -17.08 -13.40 13.18
CA GLY A 55 -17.07 -13.13 11.74
C GLY A 55 -15.78 -12.50 11.18
N TRP A 56 -14.71 -12.34 11.98
CA TRP A 56 -13.43 -11.80 11.50
C TRP A 56 -12.84 -12.60 10.32
N SER A 57 -13.04 -13.91 10.29
CA SER A 57 -12.59 -14.81 9.22
C SER A 57 -13.34 -14.54 7.91
N ASP A 58 -14.64 -14.26 7.99
CA ASP A 58 -15.45 -13.93 6.82
C ASP A 58 -15.04 -12.56 6.26
N LEU A 59 -14.77 -11.58 7.14
CA LEU A 59 -14.23 -10.28 6.75
C LEU A 59 -12.81 -10.40 6.15
N ALA A 60 -11.98 -11.30 6.69
CA ALA A 60 -10.64 -11.57 6.15
C ALA A 60 -10.70 -12.18 4.74
N THR A 61 -11.77 -12.90 4.40
CA THR A 61 -12.00 -13.44 3.05
C THR A 61 -12.23 -12.31 2.03
N ASP A 62 -12.97 -11.26 2.40
CA ASP A 62 -13.21 -10.08 1.55
C ASP A 62 -11.97 -9.18 1.40
N ARG A 63 -10.87 -9.45 2.12
CA ARG A 63 -9.63 -8.66 2.06
C ARG A 63 -9.05 -8.57 0.64
N SER A 64 -9.14 -9.65 -0.15
CA SER A 64 -8.65 -9.66 -1.53
C SER A 64 -9.45 -8.68 -2.41
N ALA A 65 -10.79 -8.70 -2.29
CA ALA A 65 -11.67 -7.79 -2.98
C ALA A 65 -11.49 -6.34 -2.51
N TRP A 66 -11.32 -6.10 -1.20
CA TRP A 66 -10.98 -4.79 -0.67
C TRP A 66 -9.67 -4.25 -1.26
N ARG A 67 -8.61 -5.06 -1.31
CA ARG A 67 -7.33 -4.67 -1.93
C ARG A 67 -7.50 -4.36 -3.42
N CYS A 68 -8.26 -5.19 -4.14
CA CYS A 68 -8.57 -4.98 -5.56
C CYS A 68 -9.26 -3.63 -5.76
N ARG A 69 -10.34 -3.35 -5.02
CA ARG A 69 -11.08 -2.08 -5.09
C ARG A 69 -10.19 -0.87 -4.79
N ILE A 70 -9.32 -0.95 -3.77
CA ILE A 70 -8.40 0.15 -3.43
C ILE A 70 -7.38 0.37 -4.54
N GLN A 71 -6.82 -0.70 -5.10
CA GLN A 71 -5.87 -0.59 -6.22
C GLN A 71 -6.53 0.01 -7.46
N GLU A 72 -7.72 -0.45 -7.83
CA GLU A 72 -8.51 0.09 -8.94
C GLU A 72 -8.79 1.59 -8.74
N ALA A 73 -9.28 1.97 -7.56
CA ALA A 73 -9.57 3.37 -7.24
C ALA A 73 -8.31 4.24 -7.29
N THR A 74 -7.18 3.73 -6.78
CA THR A 74 -5.90 4.44 -6.78
C THR A 74 -5.36 4.63 -8.19
N THR A 75 -5.37 3.57 -9.00
CA THR A 75 -4.93 3.62 -10.40
C THR A 75 -5.77 4.61 -11.20
N LYS A 76 -7.10 4.54 -11.06
CA LYS A 76 -8.02 5.47 -11.73
C LYS A 76 -7.74 6.93 -11.33
N PHE A 77 -7.57 7.19 -10.04
CA PHE A 77 -7.24 8.54 -9.56
C PHE A 77 -5.93 9.05 -10.17
N GLU A 78 -4.91 8.19 -10.24
CA GLU A 78 -3.61 8.56 -10.79
C GLU A 78 -3.68 8.83 -12.30
N GLU A 79 -4.42 8.02 -13.06
CA GLU A 79 -4.69 8.24 -14.48
C GLU A 79 -5.40 9.56 -14.73
N GLU A 80 -6.43 9.89 -13.95
CA GLU A 80 -7.14 11.15 -14.02
C GLU A 80 -6.22 12.34 -13.70
N ARG A 81 -5.38 12.20 -12.68
CA ARG A 81 -4.39 13.21 -12.28
C ARG A 81 -3.39 13.49 -13.39
N ILE A 82 -2.83 12.45 -13.99
CA ILE A 82 -1.88 12.55 -15.12
C ILE A 82 -2.57 13.17 -16.34
N THR A 83 -3.77 12.70 -16.68
CA THR A 83 -4.54 13.21 -17.83
C THR A 83 -4.86 14.69 -17.67
N ALA A 84 -5.28 15.12 -16.48
CA ALA A 84 -5.53 16.52 -16.18
C ALA A 84 -4.26 17.37 -16.29
N ALA A 85 -3.12 16.87 -15.80
CA ALA A 85 -1.83 17.54 -15.93
C ALA A 85 -1.40 17.68 -17.39
N ASN A 86 -1.56 16.63 -18.20
CA ASN A 86 -1.24 16.64 -19.63
C ASN A 86 -2.14 17.60 -20.41
N LYS A 87 -3.45 17.61 -20.13
CA LYS A 87 -4.38 18.59 -20.71
C LYS A 87 -3.97 20.03 -20.41
N LYS A 88 -3.48 20.31 -19.19
CA LYS A 88 -2.92 21.63 -18.82
C LYS A 88 -1.60 21.94 -19.53
N ARG A 89 -0.77 20.95 -19.85
CA ARG A 89 0.48 21.13 -20.63
C ARG A 89 0.17 21.44 -22.09
N LEU A 90 -0.70 20.67 -22.74
CA LEU A 90 -1.11 20.89 -24.12
C LEU A 90 -1.71 22.29 -24.35
N ARG A 91 -2.48 22.81 -23.38
CA ARG A 91 -2.99 24.19 -23.42
C ARG A 91 -1.89 25.26 -23.37
N ARG A 92 -0.74 24.97 -22.75
CA ARG A 92 0.41 25.89 -22.74
C ARG A 92 1.22 25.81 -24.04
N ASP A 93 1.35 24.60 -24.60
CA ASP A 93 2.12 24.36 -25.81
C ASP A 93 1.42 24.82 -27.10
N ASN A 94 0.11 25.13 -27.03
CA ASN A 94 -0.66 25.69 -28.12
C ASN A 94 -0.96 27.18 -27.86
N PRO A 95 0.03 28.08 -28.00
CA PRO A 95 -0.16 29.49 -27.71
C PRO A 95 -1.08 30.11 -28.75
N THR A 96 -2.32 30.40 -28.36
CA THR A 96 -3.28 31.17 -29.18
C THR A 96 -2.83 32.63 -29.39
N GLN A 97 -1.84 33.11 -28.62
CA GLN A 97 -1.34 34.48 -28.68
C GLN A 97 0.10 34.50 -29.19
N THR A 98 0.32 35.19 -30.31
CA THR A 98 1.66 35.48 -30.82
C THR A 98 2.38 36.40 -29.83
N PRO A 99 3.58 36.07 -29.34
CA PRO A 99 4.29 36.92 -28.38
C PRO A 99 4.58 38.29 -29.01
N THR A 100 4.09 39.36 -28.39
CA THR A 100 4.39 40.73 -28.83
C THR A 100 5.89 40.99 -28.68
N PRO A 101 6.61 41.34 -29.77
CA PRO A 101 8.01 41.74 -29.69
C PRO A 101 8.15 42.95 -28.77
N HIS A 102 9.17 42.95 -27.91
CA HIS A 102 9.46 44.11 -27.07
C HIS A 102 10.57 44.95 -27.74
N PRO A 103 10.26 46.17 -28.25
CA PRO A 103 11.25 47.03 -28.87
C PRO A 103 12.28 47.52 -27.84
N ARG A 104 13.50 47.80 -28.29
CA ARG A 104 14.63 48.19 -27.43
C ARG A 104 15.19 49.54 -27.81
N ARG A 105 15.80 50.21 -26.83
CA ARG A 105 16.37 51.56 -26.98
C ARG A 105 17.82 51.60 -27.47
N HIS A 106 18.58 50.51 -27.31
CA HIS A 106 20.06 50.55 -27.44
C HIS A 106 20.68 49.47 -28.34
N CYS A 107 19.89 48.55 -28.92
CA CYS A 107 20.40 47.41 -29.69
C CYS A 107 19.31 46.80 -30.60
N SER A 108 19.68 46.39 -31.81
CA SER A 108 18.78 45.90 -32.87
C SER A 108 18.28 44.45 -32.73
N ARG A 109 18.79 43.67 -31.75
CA ARG A 109 18.18 42.35 -31.47
C ARG A 109 16.71 42.51 -31.02
N ILE A 110 15.93 41.43 -30.99
CA ILE A 110 14.54 41.47 -30.49
C ILE A 110 14.44 40.47 -29.33
N CYS A 111 13.95 40.94 -28.18
CA CYS A 111 13.64 40.06 -27.05
C CYS A 111 12.19 39.61 -27.13
N ARG A 112 11.96 38.30 -27.21
CA ARG A 112 10.62 37.70 -27.23
C ARG A 112 10.03 37.47 -25.83
N ALA A 113 10.86 37.50 -24.80
CA ALA A 113 10.44 37.37 -23.40
C ALA A 113 10.82 38.63 -22.61
N ARG A 114 9.91 39.13 -21.78
CA ARG A 114 10.12 40.32 -20.93
C ARG A 114 11.26 40.14 -19.92
N ILE A 115 11.44 38.94 -19.38
CA ILE A 115 12.57 38.64 -18.49
C ILE A 115 13.89 38.71 -19.26
N GLY A 116 13.92 38.15 -20.48
CA GLY A 116 15.08 38.23 -21.37
C GLY A 116 15.42 39.67 -21.75
N LEU A 117 14.41 40.52 -21.92
CA LEU A 117 14.58 41.96 -22.15
C LEU A 117 15.33 42.63 -20.99
N ILE A 118 14.89 42.43 -19.75
CA ILE A 118 15.50 43.07 -18.57
C ILE A 118 16.97 42.68 -18.42
N SER A 119 17.28 41.39 -18.54
CA SER A 119 18.67 40.90 -18.47
C SER A 119 19.52 41.47 -19.61
N HIS A 120 18.97 41.46 -20.82
CA HIS A 120 19.63 42.01 -22.00
C HIS A 120 19.89 43.52 -21.88
N GLU A 121 18.94 44.31 -21.39
CA GLU A 121 19.10 45.75 -21.18
C GLU A 121 20.23 46.06 -20.21
N ARG A 122 20.35 45.30 -19.10
CA ARG A 122 21.46 45.44 -18.15
C ARG A 122 22.81 45.18 -18.83
N ALA A 123 22.93 44.08 -19.57
CA ALA A 123 24.16 43.71 -20.27
C ALA A 123 24.50 44.68 -21.41
N CYS A 124 23.52 45.11 -22.20
CA CYS A 124 23.71 46.08 -23.27
C CYS A 124 24.14 47.44 -22.73
N ARG A 125 23.56 47.90 -21.61
CA ARG A 125 23.99 49.16 -20.98
C ARG A 125 25.45 49.11 -20.54
N GLN A 126 25.90 47.99 -19.98
CA GLN A 126 27.31 47.81 -19.59
C GLN A 126 28.25 47.82 -20.80
N ARG A 127 27.84 47.24 -21.93
CA ARG A 127 28.67 47.17 -23.14
C ARG A 127 28.69 48.44 -23.99
N HIS A 128 27.61 49.21 -23.97
CA HIS A 128 27.48 50.46 -24.76
C HIS A 128 27.66 51.73 -23.92
N GLY A 129 27.76 51.63 -22.60
CA GLY A 129 28.02 52.73 -21.67
C GLY A 129 29.50 52.90 -21.29
N GLN A 130 30.41 52.16 -21.93
CA GLN A 130 31.84 52.32 -21.73
C GLN A 130 32.37 53.30 -22.80
N PRO A 131 32.81 54.52 -22.43
CA PRO A 131 33.53 55.37 -23.37
C PRO A 131 34.89 54.72 -23.72
N PRO A 132 35.51 55.07 -24.87
CA PRO A 132 36.82 54.57 -25.26
C PRO A 132 37.90 54.90 -24.21
#